data_AF-T1I2H3-F1
#
_entry.id   AF-T1I2H3-F1
#
_cell.length_a   1.000
_cell.length_b   1.000
_cell.length_c   1.000
_cell.angle_alpha   90.00
_cell.angle_beta   90.00
_cell.angle_gamma   90.00
#
_symmetry.space_group_name_H-M   'P 1'
#
loop_
_entity.id
_entity.type
_entity.pdbx_description
1 polymer ?
#
loop_
_entity_poly.entity_id
_entity_poly.type
_entity_poly.pdbx_seq_one_letter_code
_entity_poly.pdbx_strand_id
1 'polypeptide(L)'
;MVYGIELWGGISEASIVFKLQKRAIRTMMKKRTRVSCRPLFKELNILTLPSVFILKQALYKKKEPSIESRGDKHNHDLRNKDDLCIPYKRLVMSNQLCSVMSARVFNKIPLSVRRLSENHFKRTITRFLMRNCFYDIKEFINA
;
A
#
# COMPACT_ATOMS: atom_id res chain seq x y z
N MET A 1 -0.28 14.85 5.07
CA MET A 1 0.32 13.68 5.76
C MET A 1 1.03 12.75 4.76
N VAL A 2 1.97 13.28 3.97
CA VAL A 2 2.66 12.49 2.92
C VAL A 2 4.17 12.40 3.19
N TYR A 3 4.73 13.37 3.91
CA TYR A 3 6.17 13.44 4.17
C TYR A 3 6.66 12.24 4.98
N GLY A 4 7.65 11.53 4.44
CA GLY A 4 8.31 10.40 5.08
C GLY A 4 7.41 9.19 5.33
N ILE A 5 6.19 9.15 4.80
CA ILE A 5 5.23 8.06 5.08
C ILE A 5 5.80 6.70 4.67
N GLU A 6 6.68 6.67 3.67
CA GLU A 6 7.41 5.48 3.25
C GLU A 6 8.21 4.81 4.38
N LEU A 7 8.67 5.60 5.36
CA LEU A 7 9.49 5.15 6.49
C LEU A 7 8.67 4.80 7.72
N TRP A 8 7.72 5.67 8.10
CA TRP A 8 6.97 5.51 9.36
C TRP A 8 5.55 4.96 9.17
N GLY A 9 5.01 4.92 7.94
CA GLY A 9 3.62 4.51 7.71
C GLY A 9 3.31 3.04 8.01
N GLY A 10 4.34 2.20 8.15
CA GLY A 10 4.23 0.78 8.46
C GLY A 10 4.34 0.42 9.96
N ILE A 11 4.63 1.39 10.83
CA ILE A 11 4.82 1.16 12.27
C ILE A 11 3.50 1.28 13.04
N SER A 12 3.46 0.79 14.27
CA SER A 12 2.23 0.74 15.09
C SER A 12 1.68 2.14 15.47
N GLU A 13 2.58 3.11 15.57
CA GLU A 13 2.37 4.49 15.98
C GLU A 13 1.67 5.30 14.89
N ALA A 14 1.72 4.85 13.63
CA ALA A 14 0.94 5.42 12.53
C ALA A 14 -0.58 5.38 12.83
N SER A 15 -1.03 4.49 13.71
CA SER A 15 -2.42 4.42 14.16
C SER A 15 -2.90 5.71 14.84
N ILE A 16 -2.02 6.48 15.49
CA ILE A 16 -2.34 7.76 16.12
C ILE A 16 -2.70 8.78 15.05
N VAL A 17 -1.87 8.89 14.01
CA VAL A 17 -2.10 9.77 12.86
C VAL A 17 -3.39 9.37 12.13
N PHE A 18 -3.65 8.07 11.99
CA PHE A 18 -4.88 7.59 11.36
C PHE A 18 -6.13 7.91 12.20
N LYS A 19 -6.05 7.85 13.53
CA LYS A 19 -7.13 8.30 14.42
C LYS A 19 -7.41 9.79 14.23
N LEU A 20 -6.39 10.63 14.07
CA LEU A 20 -6.54 12.06 13.78
C LEU A 20 -7.19 12.30 12.41
N GLN A 21 -6.76 11.59 11.36
CA GLN A 21 -7.39 11.67 10.03
C GLN A 21 -8.89 11.36 10.10
N LYS A 22 -9.27 10.29 10.80
CA LYS A 22 -10.67 9.92 11.00
C LYS A 22 -11.46 10.96 11.80
N ARG A 23 -10.85 11.62 12.78
CA ARG A 23 -11.48 12.72 13.54
C ARG A 23 -11.76 13.90 12.61
N ALA A 24 -10.77 14.33 11.81
CA ALA A 24 -10.93 15.43 10.86
C ALA A 24 -12.10 15.17 9.87
N ILE A 25 -12.18 13.98 9.29
CA ILE A 25 -13.26 13.61 8.37
C ILE A 25 -14.64 13.65 9.06
N ARG A 26 -14.74 13.19 10.32
CA ARG A 26 -16.00 13.27 11.07
C ARG A 26 -16.42 14.71 11.33
N THR A 27 -15.47 15.57 11.67
CA THR A 27 -15.74 17.00 11.88
C THR A 27 -16.20 17.66 10.58
N MET A 28 -15.53 17.40 9.46
CA MET A 28 -15.92 17.92 8.15
C MET A 28 -17.34 17.51 7.75
N MET A 29 -17.70 16.24 7.99
CA MET A 29 -19.02 15.69 7.64
C MET A 29 -20.08 15.88 8.74
N LYS A 30 -19.76 16.61 9.81
CA LYS A 30 -20.62 16.83 11.00
C LYS A 30 -21.24 15.53 11.53
N LYS A 31 -20.47 14.44 11.55
CA LYS A 31 -20.91 13.12 12.05
C LYS A 31 -20.50 12.88 13.50
N ARG A 32 -21.29 12.07 14.21
CA ARG A 32 -20.98 11.66 15.59
C ARG A 32 -19.69 10.82 15.65
N THR A 33 -19.00 10.87 16.79
CA THR A 33 -17.70 10.19 17.01
C THR A 33 -17.71 8.68 16.74
N ARG A 34 -18.83 8.00 16.99
CA ARG A 34 -18.98 6.54 16.83
C ARG A 34 -19.28 6.10 15.38
N VAL A 35 -19.61 7.03 14.48
CA VAL A 35 -19.92 6.69 13.08
C VAL A 35 -18.67 6.14 12.39
N SER A 36 -18.84 5.08 11.61
CA SER A 36 -17.76 4.51 10.79
C SER A 36 -17.31 5.52 9.73
N CYS A 37 -16.01 5.81 9.66
CA CYS A 37 -15.47 6.66 8.60
C CYS A 37 -15.34 5.97 7.25
N ARG A 38 -15.48 4.63 7.15
CA ARG A 38 -15.29 3.90 5.88
C ARG A 38 -16.20 4.43 4.77
N PRO A 39 -17.53 4.58 4.97
CA PRO A 39 -18.39 5.19 3.96
C PRO A 39 -18.00 6.64 3.65
N LEU A 40 -17.61 7.42 4.67
CA LEU A 40 -17.22 8.83 4.51
C LEU A 40 -15.95 8.99 3.66
N PHE A 41 -14.95 8.11 3.84
CA PHE A 41 -13.74 8.10 3.00
C PHE A 41 -14.07 7.82 1.54
N LYS A 42 -15.00 6.88 1.27
CA LYS A 42 -15.43 6.54 -0.10
C LYS A 42 -16.23 7.69 -0.72
N GLU A 43 -17.18 8.26 0.02
CA GLU A 43 -18.00 9.40 -0.40
C GLU A 43 -17.13 10.61 -0.78
N LEU A 44 -16.13 10.92 0.06
CA LEU A 44 -15.21 12.04 -0.18
C LEU A 44 -14.08 11.72 -1.18
N ASN A 45 -13.99 10.47 -1.67
CA ASN A 45 -12.86 9.99 -2.48
C ASN A 45 -11.48 10.28 -1.84
N ILE A 46 -11.38 10.15 -0.51
CA ILE A 46 -10.15 10.38 0.24
C ILE A 46 -9.47 9.04 0.55
N LEU A 47 -8.15 8.96 0.32
CA LEU A 47 -7.35 7.82 0.74
C LEU A 47 -7.17 7.79 2.27
N THR A 48 -7.34 6.62 2.86
CA THR A 48 -6.95 6.36 4.25
C THR A 48 -5.42 6.38 4.39
N LEU A 49 -4.90 6.65 5.59
CA LEU A 49 -3.46 6.62 5.85
C LEU A 49 -2.78 5.31 5.39
N PRO A 50 -3.31 4.10 5.69
CA PRO A 50 -2.76 2.84 5.17
C PRO A 50 -2.76 2.78 3.64
N SER A 51 -3.83 3.28 3.01
CA SER A 51 -3.91 3.32 1.55
C SER A 51 -2.88 4.27 0.94
N VAL A 52 -2.61 5.42 1.57
CA VAL A 52 -1.54 6.32 1.13
C VAL A 52 -0.18 5.63 1.24
N PHE A 53 0.08 4.94 2.35
CA PHE A 53 1.30 4.16 2.53
C PHE A 53 1.46 3.09 1.43
N ILE A 54 0.43 2.26 1.20
CA ILE A 54 0.43 1.24 0.14
C ILE A 54 0.69 1.85 -1.24
N LEU A 55 0.02 2.96 -1.56
CA LEU A 55 0.23 3.67 -2.83
C LEU A 55 1.69 4.12 -2.99
N LYS A 56 2.29 4.69 -1.94
CA LYS A 56 3.68 5.13 -1.98
C LYS A 56 4.66 3.96 -2.17
N GLN A 57 4.44 2.86 -1.46
CA GLN A 57 5.23 1.64 -1.61
C GLN A 57 5.14 1.06 -3.03
N ALA A 58 3.94 1.03 -3.61
CA ALA A 58 3.71 0.58 -4.98
C ALA A 58 4.40 1.49 -6.02
N LEU A 59 4.32 2.81 -5.84
CA LEU A 59 4.95 3.79 -6.74
C LEU A 59 6.47 3.78 -6.63
N TYR A 60 7.01 3.63 -5.41
CA TYR A 60 8.44 3.50 -5.17
C TYR A 60 9.00 2.32 -5.99
N LYS A 61 8.35 1.15 -5.89
CA LYS A 61 8.79 -0.03 -6.65
C LYS A 61 8.60 0.11 -8.16
N LYS A 62 7.56 0.82 -8.61
CA LYS A 62 7.34 1.10 -10.04
C LYS A 62 8.45 1.97 -10.64
N LYS A 63 9.02 2.88 -9.85
CA LYS A 63 10.13 3.76 -10.26
C LYS A 63 11.49 3.07 -10.21
N GLU A 64 11.67 2.14 -9.28
CA GLU A 64 12.92 1.41 -9.09
C GLU A 64 12.73 -0.08 -9.46
N PRO A 65 12.82 -0.45 -10.75
CA PRO A 65 12.58 -1.82 -11.21
C PRO A 65 13.72 -2.79 -10.87
N SER A 66 14.85 -2.32 -10.34
CA SER A 66 16.13 -3.01 -10.16
C SER A 66 16.18 -4.18 -9.15
N ILE A 67 15.04 -4.80 -8.79
CA ILE A 67 15.07 -6.02 -7.98
C ILE A 67 14.82 -7.20 -8.91
N GLU A 68 15.79 -8.13 -8.92
CA GLU A 68 15.73 -9.42 -9.60
C GLU A 68 14.36 -10.09 -9.43
N SER A 69 13.78 -10.51 -10.54
CA SER A 69 12.56 -11.29 -10.53
C SER A 69 12.89 -12.70 -10.05
N ARG A 70 11.93 -13.41 -9.46
CA ARG A 70 12.13 -14.81 -9.05
C ARG A 70 12.54 -15.72 -10.21
N GLY A 71 12.14 -15.38 -11.42
CA GLY A 71 12.54 -16.05 -12.65
C GLY A 71 14.03 -16.01 -12.96
N ASP A 72 14.74 -14.97 -12.51
CA ASP A 72 16.17 -14.83 -12.80
C ASP A 72 17.02 -15.84 -11.99
N LYS A 73 16.43 -16.46 -10.96
CA LYS A 73 17.11 -17.40 -10.04
C LYS A 73 16.85 -18.87 -10.37
N HIS A 74 15.91 -19.18 -11.24
CA HIS A 74 15.50 -20.56 -11.52
C HIS A 74 15.30 -20.79 -13.01
N ASN A 75 15.85 -21.90 -13.52
CA ASN A 75 15.81 -22.28 -14.94
C ASN A 75 14.47 -22.87 -15.41
N HIS A 76 13.44 -22.82 -14.55
CA HIS A 76 12.10 -23.36 -14.82
C HIS A 76 11.02 -22.35 -14.43
N ASP A 77 9.98 -22.26 -15.26
CA ASP A 77 8.89 -21.29 -15.11
C ASP A 77 7.96 -21.64 -13.93
N LEU A 78 8.18 -20.96 -12.80
CA LEU A 78 7.26 -20.99 -11.67
C LEU A 78 6.08 -20.03 -11.90
N ARG A 79 4.89 -20.37 -11.37
CA ARG A 79 3.68 -19.51 -11.41
C ARG A 79 3.91 -18.06 -10.97
N ASN A 80 4.94 -17.81 -10.16
CA ASN A 80 5.31 -16.51 -9.61
C ASN A 80 6.64 -15.97 -10.21
N LYS A 81 6.98 -16.35 -11.45
CA LYS A 81 8.22 -15.94 -12.12
C LYS A 81 8.40 -14.42 -12.18
N ASP A 82 7.30 -13.71 -12.43
CA ASP A 82 7.22 -12.24 -12.52
C ASP A 82 7.13 -11.53 -11.15
N ASP A 83 7.09 -12.28 -10.04
CA ASP A 83 7.12 -11.69 -8.71
C ASP A 83 8.55 -11.37 -8.29
N LEU A 84 8.68 -10.24 -7.60
CA LEU A 84 9.94 -9.81 -7.03
C LEU A 84 10.41 -10.79 -5.96
N CYS A 85 11.71 -11.04 -5.92
CA CYS A 85 12.32 -11.76 -4.82
C CYS A 85 12.23 -10.91 -3.54
N ILE A 86 11.48 -11.38 -2.55
CA ILE A 86 11.39 -10.72 -1.24
C ILE A 86 12.55 -11.26 -0.39
N PRO A 87 13.50 -10.43 0.06
CA PRO A 87 14.61 -10.92 0.86
C PRO A 87 14.10 -11.43 2.21
N TYR A 88 14.54 -12.62 2.61
CA TYR A 88 14.24 -13.12 3.94
C TYR A 88 14.90 -12.23 4.99
N LYS A 89 14.11 -11.74 5.95
CA LYS A 89 14.61 -10.97 7.08
C LYS A 89 14.12 -11.62 8.37
N ARG A 90 15.06 -11.98 9.25
CA ARG A 90 14.80 -12.64 10.53
C ARG A 90 13.95 -11.78 11.48
N LEU A 91 14.17 -10.47 11.48
CA LEU A 91 13.51 -9.55 12.40
C LEU A 91 12.20 -9.02 11.81
N VAL A 92 11.15 -8.99 12.62
CA VAL A 92 9.84 -8.42 12.25
C VAL A 92 9.96 -6.95 11.84
N MET A 93 10.80 -6.18 12.54
CA MET A 93 11.07 -4.77 12.20
C MET A 93 11.70 -4.63 10.82
N SER A 94 12.60 -5.55 10.44
CA SER A 94 13.18 -5.55 9.09
C SER A 94 12.16 -5.88 8.00
N ASN A 95 11.04 -6.55 8.33
CA ASN A 95 9.94 -6.76 7.38
C ASN A 95 9.12 -5.49 7.12
N GLN A 96 9.27 -4.45 7.95
CA GLN A 96 8.63 -3.14 7.75
C GLN A 96 9.49 -2.18 6.91
N LEU A 97 10.74 -2.55 6.59
CA LEU A 97 11.61 -1.76 5.72
C LEU A 97 10.93 -1.51 4.37
N CYS A 98 11.14 -0.31 3.83
CA CYS A 98 10.59 0.12 2.54
C CYS A 98 10.91 -0.89 1.43
N SER A 99 12.13 -1.41 1.36
CA SER A 99 12.53 -2.42 0.35
C SER A 99 11.74 -3.72 0.43
N VAL A 100 11.39 -4.18 1.63
CA VAL A 100 10.59 -5.41 1.83
C VAL A 100 9.12 -5.12 1.57
N MET A 101 8.59 -4.04 2.14
CA MET A 101 7.17 -3.73 2.04
C MET A 101 6.76 -3.33 0.62
N SER A 102 7.59 -2.55 -0.08
CA SER A 102 7.37 -2.21 -1.48
C SER A 102 7.32 -3.44 -2.38
N ALA A 103 8.23 -4.40 -2.20
CA ALA A 103 8.20 -5.66 -2.93
C ALA A 103 6.93 -6.49 -2.63
N ARG A 104 6.54 -6.60 -1.34
CA ARG A 104 5.31 -7.30 -0.94
C ARG A 104 4.05 -6.66 -1.54
N VAL A 105 3.96 -5.33 -1.49
CA VAL A 105 2.84 -4.58 -2.05
C VAL A 105 2.79 -4.75 -3.56
N PHE A 106 3.92 -4.62 -4.23
CA PHE A 106 3.99 -4.74 -5.69
C PHE A 106 3.62 -6.15 -6.17
N ASN A 107 4.07 -7.20 -5.47
CA ASN A 107 3.73 -8.59 -5.77
C ASN A 107 2.24 -8.92 -5.59
N LYS A 108 1.48 -8.09 -4.84
CA LYS A 108 0.02 -8.26 -4.73
C LYS A 108 -0.76 -7.60 -5.86
N ILE A 109 -0.12 -6.74 -6.65
CA ILE A 109 -0.78 -6.07 -7.77
C ILE A 109 -0.79 -7.04 -8.96
N PRO A 110 -1.89 -7.18 -9.73
CA PRO A 110 -1.92 -8.01 -10.92
C PRO A 110 -0.89 -7.56 -11.97
N LEU A 111 -0.28 -8.52 -12.67
CA LEU A 111 0.76 -8.24 -13.68
C LEU A 111 0.28 -7.29 -14.79
N SER A 112 -0.98 -7.42 -15.22
CA SER A 112 -1.61 -6.51 -16.18
C SER A 112 -1.57 -5.06 -15.73
N VAL A 113 -1.78 -4.81 -14.44
CA VAL A 113 -1.68 -3.47 -13.83
C VAL A 113 -0.23 -3.05 -13.69
N ARG A 114 0.67 -3.94 -13.25
CA ARG A 114 2.11 -3.63 -13.10
C ARG A 114 2.75 -3.16 -14.42
N ARG A 115 2.30 -3.70 -15.56
CA ARG A 115 2.80 -3.36 -16.90
C ARG A 115 2.32 -2.01 -17.46
N LEU A 116 1.33 -1.37 -16.83
CA LEU A 116 0.86 -0.05 -17.24
C LEU A 116 1.97 1.02 -17.13
N SER A 117 1.87 2.10 -17.91
CA SER A 117 2.75 3.26 -17.74
C SER A 117 2.55 3.90 -16.36
N GLU A 118 3.56 4.62 -15.84
CA GLU A 118 3.54 5.15 -14.46
C GLU A 118 2.26 5.92 -14.13
N ASN A 119 1.78 6.77 -15.05
CA ASN A 119 0.57 7.54 -14.89
C ASN A 119 -0.69 6.66 -14.80
N HIS A 120 -0.81 5.68 -15.69
CA HIS A 120 -1.94 4.75 -15.69
C HIS A 120 -1.92 3.82 -14.48
N PHE A 121 -0.73 3.36 -14.08
CA PHE A 121 -0.50 2.57 -12.88
C PHE A 121 -0.95 3.35 -11.63
N LYS A 122 -0.43 4.58 -11.46
CA LYS A 122 -0.79 5.46 -10.33
C LYS A 122 -2.30 5.68 -10.25
N ARG A 123 -2.94 6.01 -11.37
CA ARG A 123 -4.39 6.26 -11.43
C ARG A 123 -5.20 5.01 -11.08
N THR A 124 -4.78 3.85 -11.59
CA THR A 124 -5.47 2.56 -11.38
C THR A 124 -5.38 2.13 -9.92
N ILE A 125 -4.18 2.14 -9.34
CA ILE A 125 -3.95 1.77 -7.94
C ILE A 125 -4.64 2.76 -7.00
N THR A 126 -4.54 4.07 -7.25
CA THR A 126 -5.23 5.09 -6.46
C THR A 126 -6.73 4.82 -6.40
N ARG A 127 -7.36 4.54 -7.55
CA ARG A 127 -8.79 4.24 -7.63
C ARG A 127 -9.15 2.94 -6.91
N PHE A 128 -8.33 1.90 -7.06
CA PHE A 128 -8.53 0.62 -6.37
C PHE A 128 -8.49 0.81 -4.84
N LEU A 129 -7.51 1.55 -4.34
CA LEU A 129 -7.34 1.81 -2.90
C LEU A 129 -8.48 2.68 -2.34
N MET A 130 -8.91 3.71 -3.07
CA MET A 130 -10.06 4.54 -2.68
C MET A 130 -11.35 3.72 -2.57
N ARG A 131 -11.62 2.84 -3.55
CA ARG A 131 -12.84 2.00 -3.57
C ARG A 131 -12.90 1.00 -2.42
N ASN A 132 -11.76 0.38 -2.09
CA ASN A 132 -11.70 -0.62 -1.03
C ASN A 132 -11.63 0.01 0.37
N CYS A 133 -10.95 1.16 0.52
CA CYS A 133 -10.84 1.89 1.78
C CYS A 133 -10.21 1.04 2.91
N PHE A 134 -8.96 0.61 2.70
CA PHE A 134 -8.22 -0.24 3.64
C PHE A 134 -7.86 0.50 4.92
N TYR A 135 -8.08 -0.11 6.09
CA TYR A 135 -7.76 0.46 7.40
C TYR A 135 -6.49 -0.13 8.03
N ASP A 136 -5.97 -1.20 7.42
CA ASP A 136 -4.71 -1.83 7.78
C ASP A 136 -4.00 -2.26 6.49
N ILE A 137 -2.67 -2.26 6.51
CA ILE A 137 -1.84 -2.83 5.46
C ILE A 137 -2.11 -4.34 5.34
N LYS A 138 -2.39 -5.01 6.46
CA LYS A 138 -2.74 -6.44 6.47
C LYS A 138 -4.02 -6.73 5.67
N GLU A 139 -5.02 -5.84 5.72
CA GLU A 139 -6.24 -5.98 4.91
C GLU A 139 -5.91 -6.02 3.42
N PHE A 140 -4.95 -5.21 2.96
CA PHE A 140 -4.52 -5.21 1.56
C PHE A 140 -3.69 -6.45 1.21
N ILE A 141 -2.79 -6.88 2.09
CA ILE A 141 -1.95 -8.06 1.84
C ILE A 141 -2.76 -9.36 1.87
N ASN A 142 -3.87 -9.40 2.59
CA ASN A 142 -4.72 -10.60 2.68
C ASN A 142 -5.93 -10.58 1.71
N ALA A 143 -6.14 -9.46 1.01
CA ALA A 143 -7.05 -9.38 -0.13
C ALA A 143 -6.48 -10.15 -1.34
#